data_AF-A0A7C9D008-F1
#
_entry.id   AF-A0A7C9D008-F1
#
_cell.length_a   1.000
_cell.length_b   1.000
_cell.length_c   1.000
_cell.angle_alpha   90.00
_cell.angle_beta   90.00
_cell.angle_gamma   90.00
#
_symmetry.space_group_name_H-M   'P 1'
#
loop_
_entity.id
_entity.type
_entity.pdbx_description
1 polymer ?
#
loop_
_entity_poly.entity_id
_entity_poly.type
_entity_poly.pdbx_seq_one_letter_code
_entity_poly.pdbx_strand_id
1 'polypeptide(L)'
;LCPPAVNLADAAPIGVDPWCISIDTAQRWERAFAKKQQKLVPTSTNLIDQTWKDRPAASVNPVVIQPLEFAGCTVAEKLQDLREKLTQEKANSIVVTALDEVAWLYNIRGSDVSYCPVVHAFAIVTKEAAF
;
A
#
# COMPACT_ATOMS: atom_id res chain seq x y z
N LEU A 1 0.70 19.04 12.87
CA LEU A 1 -0.33 19.45 11.89
C LEU A 1 0.08 20.81 11.32
N CYS A 2 0.78 20.84 10.19
CA CYS A 2 1.10 22.10 9.51
C CYS A 2 -0.19 22.71 8.93
N PRO A 3 -0.42 24.04 9.02
CA PRO A 3 -1.60 24.67 8.46
C PRO A 3 -1.60 24.50 6.93
N PRO A 4 -2.77 24.24 6.30
CA PRO A 4 -2.84 24.04 4.86
C PRO A 4 -2.58 25.37 4.14
N ALA A 5 -1.46 25.41 3.40
CA ALA A 5 -1.20 26.30 2.26
C ALA A 5 -1.58 27.79 2.41
N VAL A 6 -1.10 28.47 3.46
CA VAL A 6 -1.17 29.94 3.51
C VAL A 6 -0.21 30.58 2.48
N ASN A 7 0.84 29.87 2.05
CA ASN A 7 1.96 30.46 1.30
C ASN A 7 1.91 30.28 -0.23
N LEU A 8 0.93 29.56 -0.78
CA LEU A 8 0.83 29.29 -2.22
C LEU A 8 -0.22 30.20 -2.87
N ALA A 9 0.06 30.61 -4.12
CA ALA A 9 -0.84 31.38 -4.95
C ALA A 9 -2.14 30.62 -5.24
N ASP A 10 -3.19 31.37 -5.58
CA ASP A 10 -4.44 30.80 -6.06
C ASP A 10 -4.21 30.02 -7.37
N ALA A 11 -4.99 28.95 -7.57
CA ALA A 11 -4.90 28.04 -8.70
C ALA A 11 -3.55 27.31 -8.89
N ALA A 12 -2.62 27.39 -7.94
CA ALA A 12 -1.33 26.71 -8.03
C ALA A 12 -1.49 25.17 -8.12
N PRO A 13 -0.72 24.50 -9.01
CA PRO A 13 -0.65 23.05 -9.04
C PRO A 13 0.24 22.53 -7.91
N ILE A 14 -0.18 21.44 -7.27
CA ILE A 14 0.53 20.79 -6.16
C ILE A 14 0.85 19.36 -6.59
N GLY A 15 2.12 19.11 -6.89
CA GLY A 15 2.59 17.78 -7.30
C GLY A 15 2.62 16.79 -6.14
N VAL A 16 2.22 15.54 -6.39
CA VAL A 16 2.33 14.45 -5.41
C VAL A 16 2.70 13.13 -6.09
N ASP A 17 3.55 12.34 -5.45
CA ASP A 17 3.76 10.95 -5.83
C ASP A 17 2.58 10.10 -5.33
N PRO A 18 1.74 9.53 -6.22
CA PRO A 18 0.56 8.76 -5.82
C PRO A 18 0.90 7.47 -5.06
N TRP A 19 2.13 6.96 -5.16
CA TRP A 19 2.55 5.76 -4.42
C TRP A 19 2.88 6.02 -2.95
N CYS A 20 3.04 7.28 -2.57
CA CYS A 20 3.47 7.68 -1.22
C CYS A 20 2.35 8.24 -0.35
N ILE A 21 1.10 8.26 -0.84
CA ILE A 21 -0.05 8.78 -0.09
C ILE A 21 -1.26 7.85 -0.20
N SER A 22 -2.11 7.84 0.84
CA SER A 22 -3.37 7.10 0.78
C SER A 22 -4.42 7.86 -0.04
N ILE A 23 -5.40 7.11 -0.56
CA ILE A 23 -6.57 7.69 -1.26
C ILE A 23 -7.33 8.67 -0.36
N ASP A 24 -7.50 8.34 0.93
CA ASP A 24 -8.14 9.25 1.90
C ASP A 24 -7.37 10.57 2.03
N THR A 25 -6.03 10.49 2.12
CA THR A 25 -5.17 11.67 2.20
C THR A 25 -5.31 12.52 0.93
N ALA A 26 -5.27 11.90 -0.25
CA ALA A 26 -5.47 12.58 -1.53
C ALA A 26 -6.81 13.33 -1.56
N GLN A 27 -7.91 12.65 -1.26
CA GLN A 27 -9.26 13.24 -1.24
C GLN A 27 -9.41 14.35 -0.20
N ARG A 28 -8.76 14.21 0.96
CA ARG A 28 -8.73 15.25 1.98
C ARG A 28 -7.98 16.49 1.49
N TRP A 29 -6.84 16.30 0.83
CA TRP A 29 -6.03 17.38 0.27
C TRP A 29 -6.74 18.07 -0.88
N GLU A 30 -7.33 17.34 -1.82
CA GLU A 30 -8.13 17.90 -2.91
C GLU A 30 -9.24 18.82 -2.39
N ARG A 31 -10.00 18.37 -1.39
CA ARG A 31 -11.04 19.19 -0.74
C ARG A 31 -10.48 20.43 -0.07
N ALA A 32 -9.31 20.33 0.56
CA ALA A 32 -8.66 21.47 1.22
C ALA A 32 -8.14 22.50 0.19
N PHE A 33 -7.53 22.04 -0.89
CA PHE A 33 -6.90 22.85 -1.92
C PHE A 33 -7.91 23.50 -2.88
N ALA A 34 -9.06 22.86 -3.10
CA ALA A 34 -10.16 23.43 -3.88
C ALA A 34 -10.63 24.81 -3.37
N LYS A 35 -10.45 25.12 -2.08
CA LYS A 35 -10.77 26.43 -1.48
C LYS A 35 -10.02 27.60 -2.13
N LYS A 36 -8.84 27.35 -2.68
CA LYS A 36 -8.00 28.31 -3.43
C LYS A 36 -7.91 27.99 -4.93
N GLN A 37 -8.82 27.15 -5.44
CA GLN A 37 -8.79 26.63 -6.81
C GLN A 37 -7.51 25.85 -7.16
N GLN A 38 -6.72 25.46 -6.16
CA GLN A 38 -5.49 24.70 -6.32
C GLN A 38 -5.81 23.26 -6.70
N LYS A 39 -4.91 22.64 -7.47
CA LYS A 39 -5.11 21.27 -8.00
C LYS A 39 -4.02 20.35 -7.49
N LEU A 40 -4.41 19.19 -6.98
CA LEU A 40 -3.49 18.10 -6.71
C LEU A 40 -3.17 17.41 -8.05
N VAL A 41 -1.89 17.32 -8.40
CA VAL A 41 -1.40 16.78 -9.67
C VAL A 41 -0.56 15.55 -9.38
N PRO A 42 -1.00 14.34 -9.78
CA PRO A 42 -0.17 13.15 -9.63
C PRO A 42 1.05 13.25 -10.54
N THR A 43 2.23 13.02 -10.00
CA THR A 43 3.47 12.94 -10.79
C THR A 43 3.61 11.54 -11.37
N SER A 44 4.09 11.43 -12.61
CA SER A 44 4.34 10.13 -13.27
C SER A 44 5.59 9.42 -12.73
N THR A 45 6.49 10.16 -12.08
CA THR A 45 7.72 9.65 -11.47
C THR A 45 7.94 10.33 -10.13
N ASN A 46 8.66 9.67 -9.24
CA ASN A 46 9.11 10.28 -7.99
C ASN A 46 10.22 11.31 -8.29
N LEU A 47 9.99 12.57 -7.92
CA LEU A 47 10.92 13.66 -8.24
C LEU A 47 12.21 13.60 -7.41
N ILE A 48 12.18 13.00 -6.22
CA ILE A 48 13.38 12.79 -5.40
C ILE A 48 14.29 11.77 -6.06
N ASP A 49 13.72 10.67 -6.57
CA ASP A 49 14.45 9.61 -7.26
C ASP A 49 15.24 10.11 -8.48
N GLN A 50 14.75 11.16 -9.16
CA GLN A 50 15.48 11.78 -10.29
C GLN A 50 16.77 12.49 -9.87
N THR A 51 16.86 12.89 -8.61
CA THR A 51 18.01 13.66 -8.08
C THR A 51 18.87 12.86 -7.11
N TRP A 52 18.38 11.72 -6.62
CA TRP A 52 19.08 10.86 -5.67
C TRP A 52 20.09 9.94 -6.38
N LYS A 53 21.29 10.47 -6.60
CA LYS A 53 22.35 9.79 -7.37
C LYS A 53 22.84 8.47 -6.74
N ASP A 54 22.93 8.43 -5.41
CA ASP A 54 23.47 7.28 -4.66
C ASP A 54 22.37 6.47 -3.96
N ARG A 55 21.19 6.33 -4.59
CA ARG A 55 20.10 5.53 -4.03
C ARG A 55 20.49 4.04 -3.98
N PRO A 56 20.40 3.36 -2.82
CA PRO A 56 20.63 1.92 -2.75
C PRO A 56 19.63 1.17 -3.63
N ALA A 57 20.09 0.10 -4.28
CA ALA A 57 19.21 -0.80 -5.01
C ALA A 57 18.23 -1.47 -4.03
N ALA A 58 17.01 -1.74 -4.51
CA ALA A 58 16.06 -2.55 -3.75
C ALA A 58 16.67 -3.94 -3.50
N SER A 59 16.67 -4.37 -2.23
CA SER A 59 17.09 -5.72 -1.88
C SER A 59 16.02 -6.71 -2.30
N VAL A 60 16.39 -7.70 -3.10
CA VAL A 60 15.54 -8.87 -3.38
C VAL A 60 16.01 -9.98 -2.45
N ASN A 61 15.31 -10.15 -1.33
CA ASN A 61 15.66 -11.17 -0.36
C ASN A 61 14.81 -12.43 -0.57
N PRO A 62 15.31 -13.62 -0.19
CA PRO A 62 14.54 -14.85 -0.27
C PRO A 62 13.32 -14.80 0.65
N VAL A 63 12.22 -15.36 0.17
CA VAL A 63 11.00 -15.59 0.95
C VAL A 63 11.12 -16.94 1.66
N VAL A 64 10.72 -16.99 2.93
CA VAL A 64 10.68 -18.23 3.72
C VAL A 64 9.26 -18.56 4.13
N ILE A 65 8.92 -19.85 4.16
CA ILE A 65 7.62 -20.31 4.65
C ILE A 65 7.60 -20.28 6.17
N GLN A 66 6.55 -19.69 6.74
CA GLN A 66 6.23 -19.78 8.16
C GLN A 66 5.68 -21.18 8.46
N PRO A 67 6.33 -21.98 9.33
CA PRO A 67 5.84 -23.31 9.66
C PRO A 67 4.43 -23.29 10.25
N LEU A 68 3.62 -24.29 9.90
CA LEU A 68 2.21 -24.38 10.31
C LEU A 68 2.04 -24.41 11.84
N GLU A 69 2.98 -25.07 12.55
CA GLU A 69 3.02 -25.14 14.02
C GLU A 69 3.05 -23.76 14.70
N PHE A 70 3.59 -22.75 14.03
CA PHE A 70 3.62 -21.37 14.52
C PHE A 70 2.54 -20.49 13.88
N ALA A 71 2.04 -20.86 12.70
CA ALA A 71 1.02 -20.09 11.99
C ALA A 71 -0.40 -20.33 12.53
N GLY A 72 -0.67 -21.51 13.11
CA GLY A 72 -1.95 -21.87 13.70
C GLY A 72 -3.06 -22.23 12.70
N CYS A 73 -2.98 -21.75 11.46
CA CYS A 73 -3.86 -22.13 10.36
C CYS A 73 -3.16 -22.07 9.00
N THR A 74 -3.68 -22.86 8.07
CA THR A 74 -3.18 -22.96 6.70
C THR A 74 -3.60 -21.75 5.87
N VAL A 75 -2.88 -21.52 4.77
CA VAL A 75 -3.24 -20.48 3.78
C VAL A 75 -4.64 -20.71 3.20
N ALA A 76 -5.01 -21.98 2.97
CA ALA A 76 -6.31 -22.34 2.41
C ALA A 76 -7.46 -21.95 3.35
N GLU A 77 -7.32 -22.20 4.65
CA GLU A 77 -8.30 -21.79 5.67
C GLU A 77 -8.43 -20.27 5.73
N LYS A 78 -7.31 -19.53 5.78
CA LYS A 78 -7.31 -18.06 5.78
C LYS A 78 -8.01 -17.48 4.55
N LEU A 79 -7.74 -18.04 3.36
CA LEU A 79 -8.36 -17.61 2.11
C LEU A 79 -9.86 -17.94 2.09
N GLN A 80 -10.26 -19.08 2.66
CA GLN A 80 -11.67 -19.43 2.79
C GLN A 80 -12.39 -18.42 3.69
N ASP A 81 -11.89 -18.16 4.89
CA ASP A 81 -12.45 -17.19 5.83
C ASP A 81 -12.57 -15.80 5.20
N LEU A 82 -11.52 -15.37 4.48
CA LEU A 82 -11.52 -14.11 3.75
C LEU A 82 -12.61 -14.06 2.68
N ARG A 83 -12.82 -15.14 1.91
CA ARG A 83 -13.84 -15.22 0.86
C ARG A 83 -15.27 -15.23 1.41
N GLU A 84 -15.46 -15.88 2.55
CA GLU A 84 -16.73 -15.81 3.27
C GLU A 84 -17.02 -14.37 3.68
N LYS A 85 -16.01 -13.65 4.18
CA LYS A 85 -16.14 -12.23 4.53
C LYS A 85 -16.41 -11.35 3.30
N LEU A 86 -15.73 -11.56 2.18
CA LEU A 86 -16.03 -10.86 0.91
C LEU A 86 -17.50 -11.03 0.50
N THR A 87 -18.04 -12.24 0.65
CA THR A 87 -19.43 -12.53 0.32
C THR A 87 -20.40 -11.78 1.23
N GLN A 88 -20.13 -11.74 2.54
CA GLN A 88 -20.94 -10.99 3.52
C GLN A 88 -20.95 -9.48 3.21
N GLU A 89 -19.80 -8.92 2.84
CA GLU A 89 -19.65 -7.51 2.48
C GLU A 89 -20.10 -7.19 1.04
N LYS A 90 -20.61 -8.19 0.30
CA LYS A 90 -21.02 -8.07 -1.11
C LYS A 90 -19.89 -7.55 -2.02
N ALA A 91 -18.64 -7.85 -1.67
CA ALA A 91 -17.46 -7.52 -2.46
C ALA A 91 -17.10 -8.66 -3.43
N ASN A 92 -16.51 -8.33 -4.58
CA ASN A 92 -15.98 -9.31 -5.53
C ASN A 92 -14.52 -9.69 -5.27
N SER A 93 -13.75 -8.77 -4.70
CA SER A 93 -12.34 -8.94 -4.43
C SER A 93 -11.84 -7.94 -3.38
N ILE A 94 -10.61 -8.18 -2.91
CA ILE A 94 -9.84 -7.25 -2.07
C ILE A 94 -8.42 -7.14 -2.60
N VAL A 95 -7.85 -5.94 -2.48
CA VAL A 95 -6.42 -5.67 -2.71
C VAL A 95 -5.77 -5.48 -1.35
N VAL A 96 -4.78 -6.30 -1.05
CA VAL A 96 -4.01 -6.25 0.20
C VAL A 96 -2.69 -5.57 -0.09
N THR A 97 -2.44 -4.45 0.59
CA THR A 97 -1.26 -3.60 0.39
C THR A 97 -0.36 -3.52 1.63
N ALA A 98 -0.87 -3.91 2.79
CA ALA A 98 -0.08 -4.00 4.00
C ALA A 98 0.80 -5.26 3.97
N LEU A 99 2.12 -5.08 4.14
CA LEU A 99 3.10 -6.16 3.93
C LEU A 99 2.95 -7.29 4.94
N ASP A 100 2.58 -6.96 6.17
CA ASP A 100 2.31 -7.90 7.25
C ASP A 100 1.03 -8.72 7.01
N GLU A 101 -0.01 -8.09 6.44
CA GLU A 101 -1.22 -8.81 6.02
C GLU A 101 -0.94 -9.81 4.90
N VAL A 102 -0.13 -9.43 3.89
CA VAL A 102 0.30 -10.36 2.82
C VAL A 102 1.13 -11.51 3.39
N ALA A 103 2.10 -11.19 4.26
CA ALA A 103 2.94 -12.18 4.92
C ALA A 103 2.13 -13.16 5.79
N TRP A 104 1.12 -12.65 6.51
CA TRP A 104 0.22 -13.48 7.31
C TRP A 104 -0.69 -14.34 6.43
N LEU A 105 -1.29 -13.78 5.39
CA LEU A 105 -2.26 -14.47 4.54
C LEU A 105 -1.65 -15.71 3.88
N TYR A 106 -0.42 -15.59 3.38
CA TYR A 106 0.28 -16.66 2.65
C TYR A 106 1.25 -17.48 3.50
N ASN A 107 1.28 -17.29 4.84
CA ASN A 107 2.25 -17.95 5.72
C ASN A 107 3.69 -17.81 5.21
N ILE A 108 4.08 -16.59 4.82
CA ILE A 108 5.43 -16.29 4.35
C ILE A 108 6.09 -15.22 5.22
N ARG A 109 7.43 -15.19 5.27
CA ARG A 109 8.22 -14.15 5.91
C ARG A 109 9.36 -13.73 4.99
N GLY A 110 9.85 -12.52 5.21
CA GLY A 110 10.94 -11.91 4.44
C GLY A 110 11.86 -11.09 5.32
N SER A 111 12.77 -10.36 4.67
CA SER A 111 13.72 -9.45 5.35
C SER A 111 13.85 -8.11 4.61
N ASP A 112 12.84 -7.76 3.81
CA ASP A 112 12.90 -6.56 2.97
C ASP A 112 12.78 -5.26 3.76
N VAL A 113 12.27 -5.35 4.99
CA VAL A 113 12.19 -4.23 5.93
C VAL A 113 12.99 -4.61 7.18
N SER A 114 13.96 -3.77 7.56
CA SER A 114 14.77 -4.02 8.75
C SER A 114 13.90 -4.20 9.98
N TYR A 115 14.18 -5.24 10.77
CA TYR A 115 13.46 -5.60 12.00
C TYR A 115 11.99 -6.02 11.83
N CYS A 116 11.47 -6.10 10.60
CA CYS A 116 10.12 -6.56 10.31
C CYS A 116 10.18 -7.76 9.36
N PRO A 117 9.70 -8.96 9.75
CA PRO A 117 9.86 -10.16 8.94
C PRO A 117 8.84 -10.23 7.78
N VAL A 118 8.79 -9.19 6.95
CA VAL A 118 7.81 -8.99 5.87
C VAL A 118 8.50 -8.94 4.50
N VAL A 119 7.68 -9.08 3.45
CA VAL A 119 8.10 -9.06 2.04
C VAL A 119 7.41 -7.88 1.36
N HIS A 120 8.09 -7.14 0.50
CA HIS A 120 7.45 -6.14 -0.35
C HIS A 120 6.60 -6.83 -1.42
N ALA A 121 5.30 -6.96 -1.15
CA ALA A 121 4.35 -7.64 -2.02
C ALA A 121 2.94 -7.03 -1.90
N PHE A 122 2.15 -7.27 -2.94
CA PHE A 122 0.71 -7.00 -2.98
C PHE A 122 -0.01 -8.33 -3.19
N ALA A 123 -1.25 -8.42 -2.71
CA ALA A 123 -2.10 -9.56 -3.00
C ALA A 123 -3.45 -9.11 -3.54
N ILE A 124 -4.01 -9.88 -4.46
CA ILE A 124 -5.40 -9.71 -4.89
C ILE A 124 -6.13 -11.02 -4.64
N VAL A 125 -7.16 -10.97 -3.79
CA VAL A 125 -7.99 -12.14 -3.51
C VAL A 125 -9.37 -11.92 -4.10
N THR A 126 -9.80 -12.84 -4.95
CA THR A 126 -11.16 -12.93 -5.45
C THR A 126 -11.91 -14.08 -4.76
N LYS A 127 -13.19 -14.22 -5.08
CA LYS A 127 -14.00 -15.35 -4.59
C LYS A 127 -13.46 -16.72 -5.03
N GLU A 128 -12.74 -16.78 -6.15
CA GLU A 128 -12.28 -18.02 -6.77
C GLU A 128 -10.75 -18.17 -6.79
N ALA A 129 -10.01 -17.06 -6.84
CA ALA A 129 -8.56 -17.05 -7.04
C ALA A 129 -7.85 -16.14 -6.03
N ALA A 130 -6.54 -16.31 -5.91
CA ALA A 130 -5.66 -15.46 -5.12
C ALA A 130 -4.36 -15.27 -5.91
N PHE A 131 -3.92 -14.03 -6.01
CA PHE A 131 -2.76 -13.58 -6.77
C PHE A 131 -1.80 -12.80 -5.87
#